data_AF-A0A929BXD9-F1
#
_entry.id   AF-A0A929BXD9-F1
#
_cell.length_a   1.000
_cell.length_b   1.000
_cell.length_c   1.000
_cell.angle_alpha   90.00
_cell.angle_beta   90.00
_cell.angle_gamma   90.00
#
_symmetry.space_group_name_H-M   'P 1'
#
loop_
_entity.id
_entity.type
_entity.pdbx_description
1 polymer ?
#
loop_
_entity_poly.entity_id
_entity_poly.type
_entity_poly.pdbx_seq_one_letter_code
_entity_poly.pdbx_strand_id
1 'polypeptide(L)' 'GLPKTRSGKIMRRILSKIAAGNTEDLGDTSTLADPSVVTTLVKRNQ' A
#
# COMPACT_ATOMS: atom_id res chain seq x y z
N GLY A 1 9.82 -0.60 1.26
CA GLY A 1 9.28 -0.37 2.62
C GLY A 1 7.89 -0.95 2.72
N LEU A 2 7.36 -1.11 3.94
CA LEU A 2 5.96 -1.51 4.15
C LEU A 2 5.06 -0.26 4.20
N PRO A 3 3.81 -0.32 3.70
CA PRO A 3 2.87 0.78 3.77
C PRO A 3 2.48 1.00 5.23
N LYS A 4 2.88 2.16 5.78
CA LYS A 4 2.63 2.55 7.17
C LYS A 4 1.88 3.88 7.22
N THR A 5 0.95 3.98 8.17
CA THR A 5 0.27 5.24 8.49
C THR A 5 1.24 6.25 9.10
N ARG A 6 0.86 7.53 9.19
CA ARG A 6 1.63 8.56 9.92
C ARG A 6 1.86 8.21 11.40
N SER A 7 1.02 7.35 11.98
CA SER A 7 1.17 6.80 13.35
C SER A 7 2.02 5.52 13.42
N GLY A 8 2.55 5.04 12.29
CA GLY A 8 3.44 3.88 12.22
C GLY A 8 2.73 2.52 12.08
N LYS A 9 1.40 2.47 12.10
CA LYS A 9 0.64 1.22 11.90
C LYS A 9 0.76 0.74 10.46
N ILE A 10 0.95 -0.56 10.26
CA ILE A 10 1.04 -1.15 8.92
C ILE A 10 -0.36 -1.27 8.31
N MET A 11 -0.55 -0.75 7.08
CA MET A 11 -1.79 -0.90 6.33
C MET A 11 -1.82 -2.23 5.57
N ARG A 12 -2.05 -3.33 6.30
CA ARG A 12 -2.06 -4.70 5.75
C ARG A 12 -3.06 -4.89 4.60
N ARG A 13 -4.18 -4.16 4.62
CA ARG A 13 -5.17 -4.15 3.52
C ARG A 13 -4.55 -3.86 2.16
N ILE A 14 -3.61 -2.91 2.09
CA ILE A 14 -2.91 -2.56 0.85
C ILE A 14 -2.03 -3.73 0.38
N LEU A 15 -1.30 -4.36 1.31
CA LEU A 15 -0.48 -5.54 1.00
C LEU A 15 -1.34 -6.70 0.47
N SER A 16 -2.49 -6.96 1.09
CA SER A 16 -3.43 -8.00 0.63
C SER A 16 -4.00 -7.72 -0.76
N LYS A 17 -4.36 -6.46 -1.06
CA LYS A 17 -4.87 -6.07 -2.38
C LYS A 17 -3.81 -6.21 -3.47
N ILE A 18 -2.57 -5.80 -3.20
CA ILE A 18 -1.43 -5.97 -4.13
C ILE A 18 -1.16 -7.46 -4.37
N ALA A 19 -1.16 -8.28 -3.32
CA ALA A 19 -0.97 -9.73 -3.44
C ALA A 19 -2.09 -10.43 -4.24
N ALA A 20 -3.31 -9.92 -4.15
CA ALA A 20 -4.46 -10.40 -4.92
C ALA A 20 -4.52 -9.84 -6.36
N GLY A 21 -3.56 -9.01 -6.78
CA GLY A 21 -3.55 -8.35 -8.09
C GLY A 21 -4.60 -7.25 -8.27
N ASN A 22 -5.34 -6.88 -7.22
CA ASN A 22 -6.37 -5.85 -7.26
C ASN A 22 -5.78 -4.49 -6.88
N THR A 23 -5.03 -3.88 -7.80
CA THR A 23 -4.31 -2.61 -7.57
C THR A 23 -5.06 -1.37 -8.05
N GLU A 24 -6.18 -1.55 -8.74
CA GLU A 24 -6.95 -0.45 -9.35
C GLU A 24 -7.77 0.32 -8.31
N ASP A 25 -8.30 -0.39 -7.31
CA ASP A 25 -8.93 0.21 -6.14
C ASP A 25 -8.15 -0.18 -4.89
N LEU A 26 -7.33 0.72 -4.36
CA LEU A 26 -6.65 0.52 -3.06
C LEU A 26 -7.41 1.16 -1.89
N GLY A 27 -8.55 1.80 -2.15
CA GLY A 27 -9.29 2.63 -1.20
C GLY A 27 -8.49 3.81 -0.66
N ASP A 28 -8.88 4.32 0.51
CA ASP A 28 -8.22 5.48 1.11
C ASP A 28 -6.77 5.18 1.52
N THR A 29 -5.85 6.01 1.02
CA THR A 29 -4.41 5.99 1.26
C THR A 29 -3.90 7.31 1.86
N SER A 30 -4.78 8.27 2.13
CA SER A 30 -4.45 9.63 2.63
C SER A 30 -3.72 9.62 3.98
N THR A 31 -3.87 8.53 4.75
CA THR A 31 -3.26 8.34 6.06
C THR A 31 -1.85 7.75 6.01
N LEU A 32 -1.36 7.33 4.83
CA LEU A 32 0.01 6.84 4.67
C LEU A 32 1.02 7.95 4.99
N ALA A 33 2.08 7.56 5.68
CA ALA A 33 3.24 8.43 5.88
C ALA A 33 3.96 8.69 4.55
N ASP A 34 4.02 7.67 3.70
CA ASP A 34 4.63 7.72 2.38
C ASP A 34 3.78 6.95 1.36
N PRO A 35 3.01 7.67 0.52
CA PRO A 35 2.23 7.04 -0.55
C PRO A 35 3.09 6.38 -1.63
N SER A 36 4.34 6.81 -1.84
CA SER A 36 5.21 6.30 -2.92
C SER A 36 5.60 4.82 -2.74
N VAL A 37 5.55 4.33 -1.49
CA VAL A 37 5.76 2.93 -1.15
C VAL A 37 4.76 2.03 -1.87
N VAL A 38 3.52 2.48 -2.08
CA VAL A 38 2.47 1.71 -2.75
C VAL A 38 2.86 1.46 -4.21
N THR A 39 3.22 2.50 -4.94
CA THR A 39 3.67 2.39 -6.34
C THR A 39 4.88 1.47 -6.46
N THR A 40 5.82 1.55 -5.51
CA THR A 40 7.00 0.67 -5.48
C THR A 40 6.63 -0.79 -5.28
N LEU A 41 5.66 -1.07 -4.39
CA LEU A 41 5.20 -2.43 -4.12
C LEU A 41 4.42 -3.02 -5.29
N VAL A 42 3.57 -2.22 -5.95
CA VAL A 42 2.87 -2.65 -7.17
C VAL A 42 3.85 -3.01 -8.27
N LYS A 43 4.84 -2.14 -8.54
CA LYS A 43 5.88 -2.40 -9.56
C LYS A 43 6.74 -3.63 -9.28
N ARG A 44 6.96 -3.98 -8.00
CA ARG A 44 7.73 -5.17 -7.62
C ARG A 44 6.93 -6.47 -7.72
N ASN A 45 5.60 -6.38 -7.76
CA ASN A 45 4.71 -7.54 -7.77
C ASN A 45 4.12 -7.82 -9.18
N GLN A 46 4.61 -7.10 -10.20
CA GLN A 46 4.43 -7.36 -11.62
C GLN A 46 5.72 -7.96 -12.18
#